data_AF-A0A543BCX0-F1
#
_entry.id   AF-A0A543BCX0-F1
#
_cell.length_a   1.000
_cell.length_b   1.000
_cell.length_c   1.000
_cell.angle_alpha   90.00
_cell.angle_beta   90.00
_cell.angle_gamma   90.00
#
_symmetry.space_group_name_H-M   'P 1'
#
loop_
_entity.id
_entity.type
_entity.pdbx_description
1 polymer ?
#
loop_
_entity_poly.entity_id
_entity_poly.type
_entity_poly.pdbx_seq_one_letter_code
_entity_poly.pdbx_strand_id
1 'polypeptide(L)'
;MDADAIATAVVEIGFAELTFASVAERLGVGQATLYRHAKNRDELVRLGLDRALRTADWPDVEGEWRPLLERFAIASWHAWEQHPGAVLEVARGVVPWSIVKISDQVGTALVERGFSARAAVLAVDLVFDLTADSRRGVETLDAPTADAKGGMRELIEKQWRSPSPDGVSVADSPAAQVHAEMLRAITAGPFEWFHGKLQVVLAGIEHELAGTGGG
;
A
#
# COMPACT_ATOMS: atom_id res chain seq x y z
N MET A 1 -1.92 1.29 31.72
CA MET A 1 -2.09 1.48 30.27
C MET A 1 -1.16 0.50 29.60
N ASP A 2 -1.70 -0.42 28.80
CA ASP A 2 -0.90 -1.36 28.01
C ASP A 2 -0.69 -0.81 26.60
N ALA A 3 0.20 -1.45 25.85
CA ALA A 3 0.49 -1.06 24.47
C ALA A 3 -0.70 -1.29 23.52
N ASP A 4 -1.61 -2.23 23.85
CA ASP A 4 -2.75 -2.58 23.01
C ASP A 4 -3.84 -1.49 23.04
N ALA A 5 -4.08 -0.89 24.21
CA ALA A 5 -4.97 0.24 24.37
C ALA A 5 -4.47 1.47 23.60
N ILE A 6 -3.16 1.71 23.60
CA ILE A 6 -2.54 2.79 22.80
C ILE A 6 -2.71 2.50 21.31
N ALA A 7 -2.38 1.28 20.87
CA ALA A 7 -2.52 0.87 19.48
C ALA A 7 -3.98 0.98 18.99
N THR A 8 -4.94 0.58 19.82
CA THR A 8 -6.37 0.74 19.56
C THR A 8 -6.74 2.20 19.38
N ALA A 9 -6.33 3.07 20.29
CA ALA A 9 -6.58 4.51 20.19
C ALA A 9 -5.98 5.11 18.92
N VAL A 10 -4.75 4.71 18.53
CA VAL A 10 -4.12 5.16 17.28
C VAL A 10 -4.96 4.77 16.06
N VAL A 11 -5.40 3.51 15.97
CA VAL A 11 -6.22 3.03 14.84
C VAL A 11 -7.57 3.76 14.78
N GLU A 12 -8.20 4.01 15.93
CA GLU A 12 -9.48 4.72 16.01
C GLU A 12 -9.39 6.21 15.66
N ILE A 13 -8.28 6.87 16.04
CA ILE A 13 -8.01 8.27 15.65
C ILE A 13 -7.73 8.35 14.14
N GLY A 14 -7.07 7.33 13.59
CA GLY A 14 -6.61 7.31 12.20
C GLY A 14 -5.25 7.97 12.03
N PHE A 15 -4.48 7.49 11.05
CA PHE A 15 -3.08 7.89 10.87
C PHE A 15 -2.91 9.32 10.34
N ALA A 16 -3.86 9.80 9.52
CA ALA A 16 -3.84 11.14 8.96
C ALA A 16 -3.93 12.25 10.05
N GLU A 17 -4.78 12.05 11.06
CA GLU A 17 -5.04 13.02 12.13
C GLU A 17 -4.21 12.74 13.40
N LEU A 18 -3.31 11.76 13.34
CA LEU A 18 -2.61 11.28 14.53
C LEU A 18 -1.61 12.31 15.05
N THR A 19 -1.82 12.73 16.31
CA THR A 19 -0.87 13.52 17.08
C THR A 19 -0.66 12.88 18.45
N PHE A 20 0.44 13.22 19.12
CA PHE A 20 0.69 12.74 20.48
C PHE A 20 -0.39 13.24 21.46
N ALA A 21 -0.90 14.45 21.23
CA ALA A 21 -1.98 15.05 22.00
C ALA A 21 -3.31 14.33 21.80
N SER A 22 -3.69 14.02 20.55
CA SER A 22 -4.95 13.33 20.27
C SER A 22 -5.01 11.93 20.90
N VAL A 23 -3.89 11.22 20.96
CA VAL A 23 -3.81 9.91 21.66
C VAL A 23 -3.96 10.07 23.18
N ALA A 24 -3.28 11.05 23.78
CA ALA A 24 -3.40 11.31 25.22
C ALA A 24 -4.84 11.68 25.62
N GLU A 25 -5.48 12.54 24.82
CA GLU A 25 -6.87 12.93 24.97
C GLU A 25 -7.83 11.74 24.83
N ARG A 26 -7.69 10.94 23.75
CA ARG A 26 -8.52 9.76 23.49
C ARG A 26 -8.47 8.74 24.64
N LEU A 27 -7.32 8.62 25.30
CA LEU A 27 -7.08 7.71 26.41
C LEU A 27 -7.40 8.33 27.79
N GLY A 28 -7.71 9.62 27.86
CA GLY A 28 -7.98 10.32 29.12
C GLY A 28 -6.78 10.39 30.06
N VAL A 29 -5.55 10.39 29.53
CA VAL A 29 -4.30 10.40 30.31
C VAL A 29 -3.47 11.64 30.01
N GLY A 30 -2.62 12.05 30.97
CA GLY A 30 -1.62 13.08 30.70
C GLY A 30 -0.51 12.60 29.75
N GLN A 31 0.07 13.51 28.97
CA GLN A 31 1.16 13.18 28.03
C GLN A 31 2.35 12.52 28.71
N ALA A 32 2.70 12.91 29.95
CA ALA A 32 3.76 12.27 30.72
C ALA A 32 3.53 10.76 30.94
N THR A 33 2.28 10.34 31.11
CA THR A 33 1.92 8.92 31.22
C THR A 33 2.14 8.20 29.89
N LEU A 34 1.78 8.85 28.77
CA LEU A 34 1.95 8.30 27.42
C LEU A 34 3.43 8.18 27.02
N TYR A 35 4.27 9.14 27.42
CA TYR A 35 5.72 9.12 27.17
C TYR A 35 6.46 7.92 27.78
N ARG A 36 5.89 7.28 28.81
CA ARG A 36 6.42 6.02 29.36
C ARG A 36 6.25 4.83 28.41
N HIS A 37 5.36 4.94 27.43
CA HIS A 37 5.03 3.87 26.49
C HIS A 37 5.48 4.16 25.06
N ALA A 38 5.53 5.43 24.66
CA ALA A 38 6.00 5.87 23.36
C ALA A 38 6.77 7.19 23.48
N LYS A 39 8.03 7.21 23.05
CA LYS A 39 8.93 8.36 23.15
C LYS A 39 8.61 9.47 22.15
N ASN A 40 7.93 9.13 21.05
CA ASN A 40 7.60 10.07 19.98
C ASN A 40 6.35 9.60 19.22
N ARG A 41 5.91 10.41 18.24
CA ARG A 41 4.77 10.10 17.38
C ARG A 41 4.99 8.79 16.59
N ASP A 42 6.19 8.54 16.09
CA ASP A 42 6.46 7.35 15.27
C ASP A 42 6.36 6.05 16.08
N GLU A 43 6.64 6.07 17.39
CA GLU A 43 6.37 4.94 18.27
C GLU A 43 4.87 4.69 18.45
N LEU A 44 4.03 5.74 18.51
CA LEU A 44 2.57 5.60 18.51
C LEU A 44 2.07 5.04 17.17
N VAL A 45 2.56 5.58 16.05
CA VAL A 45 2.25 5.11 14.70
C VAL A 45 2.62 3.63 14.56
N ARG A 46 3.81 3.23 15.00
CA ARG A 46 4.28 1.84 14.92
C ARG A 46 3.38 0.89 15.70
N LEU A 47 2.89 1.29 16.89
CA LEU A 47 1.92 0.51 17.65
C LEU A 47 0.60 0.37 16.88
N GLY A 48 0.09 1.46 16.31
CA GLY A 48 -1.12 1.44 15.49
C GLY A 48 -0.98 0.56 14.24
N LEU A 49 0.11 0.69 13.49
CA LEU A 49 0.41 -0.12 12.31
C LEU A 49 0.55 -1.61 12.66
N ASP A 50 1.22 -1.93 13.78
CA ASP A 50 1.36 -3.31 14.23
C ASP A 50 -0.02 -3.93 14.50
N ARG A 51 -0.90 -3.20 15.19
CA ARG A 51 -2.28 -3.64 15.44
C ARG A 51 -3.07 -3.79 14.14
N ALA A 52 -3.12 -2.75 13.32
CA ALA A 52 -3.85 -2.72 12.06
C ALA A 52 -3.52 -3.94 11.19
N LEU A 53 -2.23 -4.21 11.00
CA LEU A 53 -1.77 -5.34 10.20
C LEU A 53 -2.00 -6.68 10.89
N ARG A 54 -1.96 -6.77 12.23
CA ARG A 54 -2.28 -8.02 12.94
C ARG A 54 -3.76 -8.39 12.88
N THR A 55 -4.64 -7.40 12.73
CA THR A 55 -6.10 -7.60 12.68
C THR A 55 -6.67 -7.58 11.26
N ALA A 56 -5.82 -7.37 10.25
CA ALA A 56 -6.23 -7.44 8.86
C ALA A 56 -6.57 -8.88 8.44
N ASP A 57 -7.48 -8.99 7.48
CA ASP A 57 -7.92 -10.28 6.92
C ASP A 57 -6.89 -10.80 5.90
N TRP A 58 -5.85 -11.45 6.42
CA TRP A 58 -4.82 -12.08 5.60
C TRP A 58 -5.28 -13.45 5.07
N PRO A 59 -4.91 -13.80 3.82
CA PRO A 59 -5.21 -15.12 3.28
C PRO A 59 -4.39 -16.20 3.99
N ASP A 60 -4.88 -17.44 3.93
CA ASP A 60 -4.03 -18.59 4.18
C ASP A 60 -2.85 -18.64 3.19
N VAL A 61 -1.81 -19.36 3.56
CA VAL A 61 -0.62 -19.60 2.71
C VAL A 61 -0.74 -20.90 1.92
N GLU A 62 -1.95 -21.39 1.68
CA GLU A 62 -2.21 -22.66 0.99
C GLU A 62 -2.33 -22.49 -0.54
N GLY A 63 -2.18 -23.61 -1.26
CA GLY A 63 -2.34 -23.68 -2.72
C GLY A 63 -1.11 -23.24 -3.52
N GLU A 64 -1.27 -22.96 -4.81
CA GLU A 64 -0.16 -22.58 -5.69
C GLU A 64 0.42 -21.19 -5.37
N TRP A 65 1.70 -20.97 -5.71
CA TRP A 65 2.42 -19.74 -5.36
C TRP A 65 1.80 -18.48 -5.98
N ARG A 66 1.31 -18.58 -7.23
CA ARG A 66 0.78 -17.42 -7.96
C ARG A 66 -0.55 -16.93 -7.38
N PRO A 67 -1.57 -17.80 -7.17
CA PRO A 67 -2.77 -17.42 -6.42
C PRO A 67 -2.49 -16.93 -5.00
N LEU A 68 -1.47 -17.47 -4.32
CA LEU A 68 -1.07 -16.98 -3.00
C LEU A 68 -0.62 -15.52 -3.05
N LEU A 69 0.33 -15.17 -3.93
CA LEU A 69 0.80 -13.79 -4.08
C LEU A 69 -0.29 -12.83 -4.53
N GLU A 70 -1.23 -13.29 -5.38
CA GLU A 70 -2.39 -12.49 -5.78
C GLU A 70 -3.31 -12.20 -4.59
N ARG A 71 -3.69 -13.22 -3.81
CA ARG A 71 -4.50 -13.02 -2.59
C ARG A 71 -3.78 -12.13 -1.58
N PHE A 72 -2.47 -12.30 -1.41
CA PHE A 72 -1.66 -11.49 -0.51
C PHE A 72 -1.63 -10.00 -0.93
N ALA A 73 -1.49 -9.71 -2.22
CA ALA A 73 -1.53 -8.36 -2.75
C ALA A 73 -2.91 -7.69 -2.53
N ILE A 74 -3.99 -8.44 -2.80
CA ILE A 74 -5.37 -7.96 -2.62
C ILE A 74 -5.66 -7.69 -1.14
N ALA A 75 -5.26 -8.59 -0.24
CA ALA A 75 -5.40 -8.38 1.20
C ALA A 75 -4.59 -7.18 1.69
N SER A 76 -3.36 -7.02 1.18
CA SER A 76 -2.51 -5.85 1.46
C SER A 76 -3.20 -4.55 1.02
N TRP A 77 -3.83 -4.54 -0.16
CA TRP A 77 -4.58 -3.38 -0.66
C TRP A 77 -5.69 -2.99 0.31
N HIS A 78 -6.52 -3.96 0.72
CA HIS A 78 -7.63 -3.69 1.62
C HIS A 78 -7.17 -3.30 3.03
N ALA A 79 -6.07 -3.86 3.53
CA ALA A 79 -5.48 -3.46 4.80
C ALA A 79 -5.10 -1.97 4.79
N TRP A 80 -4.54 -1.46 3.69
CA TRP A 80 -4.26 -0.02 3.59
C TRP A 80 -5.53 0.82 3.37
N GLU A 81 -6.48 0.32 2.58
CA GLU A 81 -7.76 1.00 2.34
C GLU A 81 -8.57 1.23 3.62
N GLN A 82 -8.56 0.26 4.54
CA GLN A 82 -9.21 0.35 5.84
C GLN A 82 -8.57 1.39 6.78
N HIS A 83 -7.33 1.82 6.50
CA HIS A 83 -6.55 2.68 7.36
C HIS A 83 -5.90 3.84 6.59
N PRO A 84 -6.67 4.85 6.14
CA PRO A 84 -6.13 6.00 5.42
C PRO A 84 -4.95 6.67 6.15
N GLY A 85 -3.88 6.95 5.42
CA GLY A 85 -2.63 7.51 5.95
C GLY A 85 -1.63 6.48 6.46
N ALA A 86 -2.00 5.22 6.71
CA ALA A 86 -1.09 4.19 7.19
C ALA A 86 0.08 3.96 6.21
N VAL A 87 -0.23 3.89 4.91
CA VAL A 87 0.77 3.67 3.87
C VAL A 87 1.77 4.84 3.75
N LEU A 88 1.33 6.06 4.06
CA LEU A 88 2.20 7.25 4.10
C LEU A 88 3.18 7.21 5.26
N GLU A 89 2.77 6.65 6.41
CA GLU A 89 3.67 6.43 7.54
C GLU A 89 4.75 5.38 7.24
N VAL A 90 4.35 4.28 6.60
CA VAL A 90 5.28 3.23 6.16
C VAL A 90 6.29 3.78 5.16
N ALA A 91 5.84 4.56 4.18
CA ALA A 91 6.72 5.20 3.19
C ALA A 91 7.72 6.20 3.80
N ARG A 92 7.45 6.73 5.00
CA ARG A 92 8.41 7.57 5.76
C ARG A 92 9.41 6.76 6.58
N GLY A 93 9.30 5.43 6.58
CA GLY A 93 10.21 4.53 7.28
C GLY A 93 9.67 3.98 8.60
N VAL A 94 8.38 4.17 8.92
CA VAL A 94 7.77 3.56 10.12
C VAL A 94 7.31 2.14 9.80
N VAL A 95 8.21 1.18 9.95
CA VAL A 95 7.95 -0.24 9.67
C VAL A 95 7.70 -1.01 10.97
N PRO A 96 6.49 -1.53 11.25
CA PRO A 96 6.23 -2.41 12.38
C PRO A 96 6.73 -3.85 12.13
N TRP A 97 6.84 -4.62 13.21
CA TRP A 97 7.25 -6.03 13.14
C TRP A 97 6.24 -6.92 12.42
N SER A 98 4.95 -6.57 12.46
CA SER A 98 3.89 -7.26 11.72
C SER A 98 4.15 -7.35 10.20
N ILE A 99 4.75 -6.33 9.57
CA ILE A 99 5.16 -6.39 8.15
C ILE A 99 6.22 -7.48 7.95
N VAL A 100 7.24 -7.50 8.81
CA VAL A 100 8.31 -8.50 8.72
C VAL A 100 7.73 -9.90 8.88
N LYS A 101 6.84 -10.09 9.86
CA LYS A 101 6.23 -11.39 10.15
C LYS A 101 5.40 -11.91 8.98
N ILE A 102 4.58 -11.07 8.35
CA ILE A 102 3.76 -11.54 7.22
C ILE A 102 4.61 -11.80 5.98
N SER A 103 5.61 -10.97 5.72
CA SER A 103 6.55 -11.20 4.62
C SER A 103 7.34 -12.49 4.80
N ASP A 104 7.75 -12.81 6.04
CA ASP A 104 8.42 -14.07 6.39
C ASP A 104 7.51 -15.29 6.17
N GLN A 105 6.23 -15.19 6.57
CA GLN A 105 5.24 -16.26 6.35
C GLN A 105 5.01 -16.56 4.87
N VAL A 106 4.78 -15.52 4.06
CA VAL A 106 4.57 -15.69 2.61
C VAL A 106 5.87 -16.15 1.93
N GLY A 107 7.01 -15.58 2.31
CA GLY A 107 8.32 -15.97 1.78
C GLY A 107 8.65 -17.43 2.06
N THR A 108 8.39 -17.90 3.28
CA THR A 108 8.56 -19.31 3.66
C THR A 108 7.68 -20.22 2.78
N ALA A 109 6.41 -19.84 2.58
CA ALA A 109 5.50 -20.59 1.72
C ALA A 109 5.99 -20.65 0.25
N LEU A 110 6.61 -19.59 -0.27
CA LEU A 110 7.23 -19.62 -1.61
C LEU A 110 8.44 -20.56 -1.67
N VAL A 111 9.28 -20.58 -0.63
CA VAL A 111 10.42 -21.50 -0.55
C VAL A 111 9.96 -22.96 -0.55
N GLU A 112 8.88 -23.27 0.18
CA GLU A 112 8.25 -24.60 0.16
C GLU A 112 7.73 -25.01 -1.23
N ARG A 113 7.56 -24.04 -2.14
CA ARG A 113 7.10 -24.22 -3.53
C ARG A 113 8.24 -24.13 -4.56
N GLY A 114 9.48 -24.26 -4.10
CA GLY A 114 10.65 -24.37 -4.97
C GLY A 114 11.31 -23.04 -5.34
N PHE A 115 10.87 -21.92 -4.77
CA PHE A 115 11.63 -20.68 -4.87
C PHE A 115 12.93 -20.79 -4.07
N SER A 116 14.00 -20.18 -4.57
CA SER A 116 15.15 -19.88 -3.69
C SER A 116 14.71 -18.84 -2.64
N ALA A 117 15.35 -18.84 -1.46
CA ALA A 117 15.04 -17.85 -0.42
C ALA A 117 15.16 -16.40 -0.93
N ARG A 118 16.16 -16.12 -1.79
CA ARG A 118 16.31 -14.81 -2.43
C ARG A 118 15.14 -14.48 -3.36
N ALA A 119 14.74 -15.43 -4.21
CA ALA A 119 13.62 -15.25 -5.14
C ALA A 119 12.28 -15.05 -4.39
N ALA A 120 12.08 -15.80 -3.30
CA ALA A 120 10.91 -15.65 -2.44
C ALA A 120 10.83 -14.25 -1.81
N VAL A 121 11.94 -13.76 -1.22
CA VAL A 121 11.98 -12.41 -0.64
C VAL A 121 11.77 -11.34 -1.70
N LEU A 122 12.41 -11.44 -2.87
CA LEU A 122 12.20 -10.50 -3.97
C LEU A 122 10.75 -10.46 -4.45
N ALA A 123 10.09 -11.61 -4.57
CA ALA A 123 8.70 -11.69 -4.98
C ALA A 123 7.76 -11.03 -3.96
N VAL A 124 7.95 -11.30 -2.68
CA VAL A 124 7.16 -10.71 -1.59
C VAL A 124 7.37 -9.20 -1.51
N ASP A 125 8.62 -8.75 -1.55
CA ASP A 125 9.01 -7.34 -1.50
C ASP A 125 8.39 -6.57 -2.68
N LEU A 126 8.52 -7.09 -3.91
CA LEU A 126 7.96 -6.47 -5.10
C LEU A 126 6.42 -6.35 -5.06
N VAL A 127 5.74 -7.38 -4.57
CA VAL A 127 4.27 -7.36 -4.43
C VAL A 127 3.82 -6.38 -3.34
N PHE A 128 4.52 -6.37 -2.21
CA PHE A 128 4.22 -5.46 -1.10
C PHE A 128 4.46 -4.00 -1.50
N ASP A 129 5.61 -3.70 -2.12
CA ASP A 129 5.96 -2.38 -2.64
C ASP A 129 4.96 -1.91 -3.69
N LEU A 130 4.62 -2.75 -4.67
CA LEU A 130 3.61 -2.42 -5.68
C LEU A 130 2.30 -2.00 -5.01
N THR A 131 1.85 -2.75 -4.01
CA THR A 131 0.59 -2.50 -3.31
C THR A 131 0.66 -1.19 -2.53
N ALA A 132 1.71 -1.00 -1.73
CA ALA A 132 1.93 0.20 -0.94
C ALA A 132 2.04 1.45 -1.82
N ASP A 133 2.85 1.41 -2.88
CA ASP A 133 3.00 2.56 -3.78
C ASP A 133 1.73 2.86 -4.57
N SER A 134 1.00 1.82 -4.99
CA SER A 134 -0.29 2.02 -5.68
C SER A 134 -1.27 2.75 -4.76
N ARG A 135 -1.40 2.30 -3.50
CA ARG A 135 -2.30 2.94 -2.54
C ARG A 135 -1.83 4.34 -2.16
N ARG A 136 -0.54 4.53 -1.93
CA ARG A 136 0.06 5.84 -1.66
C ARG A 136 -0.25 6.84 -2.78
N GLY A 137 -0.15 6.39 -4.03
CA GLY A 137 -0.53 7.18 -5.20
C GLY A 137 -2.00 7.60 -5.16
N VAL A 138 -2.91 6.69 -4.82
CA VAL A 138 -4.34 6.98 -4.67
C VAL A 138 -4.59 8.04 -3.59
N GLU A 139 -4.05 7.82 -2.39
CA GLU A 139 -4.26 8.75 -1.26
C GLU A 139 -3.66 10.14 -1.56
N THR A 140 -2.53 10.19 -2.27
CA THR A 140 -1.92 11.46 -2.69
C THR A 140 -2.76 12.18 -3.75
N LEU A 141 -3.33 11.44 -4.71
CA LEU A 141 -4.17 12.00 -5.77
C LEU A 141 -5.53 12.47 -5.25
N ASP A 142 -6.08 11.79 -4.26
CA ASP A 142 -7.39 12.10 -3.69
C ASP A 142 -7.31 13.13 -2.55
N ALA A 143 -6.10 13.46 -2.09
CA ALA A 143 -5.87 14.48 -1.08
C ALA A 143 -6.41 15.86 -1.52
N PRO A 144 -7.04 16.63 -0.61
CA PRO A 144 -7.46 18.00 -0.90
C PRO A 144 -6.24 18.87 -1.27
N THR A 145 -6.40 19.71 -2.29
CA THR A 145 -5.39 20.72 -2.61
C THR A 145 -5.69 22.03 -1.88
N ALA A 146 -4.65 22.74 -1.45
CA ALA A 146 -4.80 24.00 -0.69
C ALA A 146 -5.53 25.09 -1.48
N ASP A 147 -5.46 25.06 -2.81
CA ASP A 147 -5.82 26.18 -3.69
C ASP A 147 -6.93 25.85 -4.72
N ALA A 148 -7.46 24.62 -4.80
CA ALA A 148 -8.49 24.27 -5.80
C ALA A 148 -9.80 23.75 -5.18
N LYS A 149 -10.91 24.08 -5.84
CA LYS A 149 -12.23 23.44 -5.62
C LYS A 149 -12.26 22.03 -6.24
N GLY A 150 -11.31 21.17 -5.84
CA GLY A 150 -11.10 19.81 -6.36
C GLY A 150 -9.81 19.17 -5.83
N GLY A 151 -9.72 17.84 -5.87
CA GLY A 151 -8.51 17.08 -5.50
C GLY A 151 -7.42 17.12 -6.58
N MET A 152 -6.21 16.65 -6.24
CA MET A 152 -5.07 16.59 -7.16
C MET A 152 -5.40 15.77 -8.42
N ARG A 153 -6.21 14.71 -8.28
CA ARG A 153 -6.72 13.89 -9.39
C ARG A 153 -7.43 14.71 -10.46
N GLU A 154 -8.33 15.62 -10.07
CA GLU A 154 -9.09 16.44 -11.01
C GLU A 154 -8.18 17.43 -11.76
N LEU A 155 -7.16 17.95 -11.09
CA LEU A 155 -6.18 18.86 -11.71
C LEU A 155 -5.37 18.12 -12.77
N ILE A 156 -4.87 16.93 -12.45
CA ILE A 156 -4.09 16.13 -13.38
C ILE A 156 -4.97 15.68 -14.55
N GLU A 157 -6.20 15.25 -14.30
CA GLU A 157 -7.14 14.90 -15.37
C GLU A 157 -7.39 16.07 -16.32
N LYS A 158 -7.67 17.27 -15.80
CA LYS A 158 -7.87 18.50 -16.62
C LYS A 158 -6.62 18.81 -17.45
N GLN A 159 -5.45 18.72 -16.85
CA GLN A 159 -4.18 18.95 -17.53
C GLN A 159 -3.95 17.93 -18.64
N TRP A 160 -4.18 16.63 -18.38
CA TRP A 160 -3.92 15.57 -19.34
C TRP A 160 -4.94 15.58 -20.48
N ARG A 161 -6.21 15.98 -20.25
CA ARG A 161 -7.19 16.15 -21.33
C ARG A 161 -6.93 17.36 -22.23
N SER A 162 -6.05 18.27 -21.82
CA SER A 162 -5.70 19.44 -22.61
C SER A 162 -4.88 19.02 -23.84
N PRO A 163 -5.07 19.65 -25.02
CA PRO A 163 -4.30 19.31 -26.21
C PRO A 163 -2.79 19.41 -25.95
N SER A 164 -2.01 18.46 -26.50
CA SER A 164 -0.56 18.54 -26.44
C SER A 164 -0.08 19.89 -27.01
N PRO A 165 0.86 20.60 -26.37
CA PRO A 165 1.37 21.88 -26.85
C PRO A 165 1.90 21.83 -28.29
N ASP A 166 2.31 20.65 -28.77
CA ASP A 166 2.86 20.45 -30.11
C ASP A 166 1.79 20.31 -31.22
N GLY A 167 0.49 20.33 -30.87
CA GLY A 167 -0.61 20.52 -31.84
C GLY A 167 -0.86 19.39 -32.85
N VAL A 168 -0.07 18.31 -32.87
CA VAL A 168 -0.26 17.19 -33.79
C VAL A 168 -1.11 16.11 -33.12
N SER A 169 -2.44 16.22 -33.24
CA SER A 169 -3.35 15.11 -32.97
C SER A 169 -3.73 14.44 -34.29
N VAL A 170 -3.09 13.31 -34.60
CA VAL A 170 -3.65 12.38 -35.58
C VAL A 170 -4.49 11.40 -34.76
N ALA A 171 -5.81 11.46 -34.95
CA ALA A 171 -6.73 10.48 -34.41
C ALA A 171 -6.21 9.07 -34.74
N ASP A 172 -6.25 8.16 -33.77
CA ASP A 172 -5.79 6.77 -33.86
C ASP A 172 -4.28 6.53 -33.96
N SER A 173 -3.44 7.56 -33.75
CA SER A 173 -1.98 7.35 -33.62
C SER A 173 -1.61 6.52 -32.37
N PRO A 174 -0.48 5.78 -32.37
CA PRO A 174 0.02 5.10 -31.18
C PRO A 174 0.19 6.04 -29.97
N ALA A 175 0.58 7.29 -30.21
CA ALA A 175 0.67 8.31 -29.17
C ALA A 175 -0.69 8.65 -28.55
N ALA A 176 -1.74 8.76 -29.38
CA ALA A 176 -3.11 8.98 -28.90
C ALA A 176 -3.63 7.78 -28.09
N GLN A 177 -3.29 6.54 -28.49
CA GLN A 177 -3.64 5.32 -27.77
C GLN A 177 -2.95 5.27 -26.40
N VAL A 178 -1.64 5.53 -26.34
CA VAL A 178 -0.89 5.62 -25.06
C VAL A 178 -1.46 6.71 -24.17
N HIS A 179 -1.76 7.88 -24.73
CA HIS A 179 -2.35 8.99 -23.99
C HIS A 179 -3.72 8.64 -23.41
N ALA A 180 -4.54 7.89 -24.15
CA ALA A 180 -5.82 7.38 -23.66
C ALA A 180 -5.65 6.41 -22.47
N GLU A 181 -4.63 5.53 -22.50
CA GLU A 181 -4.32 4.66 -21.36
C GLU A 181 -3.74 5.43 -20.17
N MET A 182 -2.95 6.48 -20.40
CA MET A 182 -2.52 7.38 -19.33
C MET A 182 -3.72 8.02 -18.65
N LEU A 183 -4.67 8.56 -19.41
CA LEU A 183 -5.92 9.08 -18.84
C LEU A 183 -6.68 8.00 -18.06
N ARG A 184 -6.75 6.77 -18.59
CA ARG A 184 -7.37 5.63 -17.89
C ARG A 184 -6.67 5.32 -16.56
N ALA A 185 -5.34 5.41 -16.49
CA ALA A 185 -4.58 5.17 -15.26
C ALA A 185 -4.99 6.08 -14.08
N ILE A 186 -5.57 7.25 -14.36
CA ILE A 186 -6.02 8.22 -13.36
C ILE A 186 -7.54 8.18 -13.18
N THR A 187 -8.29 7.80 -14.21
CA THR A 187 -9.76 7.86 -14.22
C THR A 187 -10.44 6.53 -13.91
N ALA A 188 -9.76 5.41 -14.15
CA ALA A 188 -10.27 4.08 -13.79
C ALA A 188 -10.34 3.88 -12.28
N GLY A 189 -11.08 2.85 -11.87
CA GLY A 189 -11.13 2.43 -10.47
C GLY A 189 -9.70 2.12 -9.99
N PRO A 190 -9.23 2.70 -8.86
CA PRO A 190 -7.85 2.52 -8.45
C PRO A 190 -7.41 1.06 -8.25
N PHE A 191 -8.33 0.22 -7.76
CA PHE A 191 -8.10 -1.20 -7.61
C PHE A 191 -7.95 -1.92 -8.96
N GLU A 192 -8.71 -1.53 -9.98
CA GLU A 192 -8.61 -2.11 -11.33
C GLU A 192 -7.23 -1.86 -11.93
N TRP A 193 -6.74 -0.62 -11.85
CA TRP A 193 -5.40 -0.27 -12.35
C TRP A 193 -4.29 -0.95 -11.55
N PHE A 194 -4.45 -1.06 -10.24
CA PHE A 194 -3.55 -1.84 -9.38
C PHE A 194 -3.52 -3.32 -9.78
N HIS A 195 -4.68 -3.95 -9.98
CA HIS A 195 -4.78 -5.36 -10.35
C HIS A 195 -4.14 -5.63 -11.72
N GLY A 196 -4.30 -4.72 -12.69
CA GLY A 196 -3.58 -4.78 -13.96
C GLY A 196 -2.05 -4.80 -13.79
N LYS A 197 -1.50 -3.90 -12.96
CA LYS A 197 -0.05 -3.92 -12.63
C LYS A 197 0.38 -5.19 -11.91
N LEU A 198 -0.47 -5.70 -11.01
CA LEU A 198 -0.21 -6.95 -10.28
C LEU A 198 -0.07 -8.12 -11.25
N GLN A 199 -0.92 -8.23 -12.28
CA GLN A 199 -0.79 -9.29 -13.27
C GLN A 199 0.54 -9.20 -14.05
N VAL A 200 1.01 -8.00 -14.38
CA VAL A 200 2.33 -7.81 -15.01
C VAL A 200 3.45 -8.28 -14.08
N VAL A 201 3.38 -7.91 -12.79
CA VAL A 201 4.36 -8.34 -11.78
C VAL A 201 4.36 -9.85 -11.59
N LEU A 202 3.19 -10.49 -11.47
CA LEU A 202 3.09 -11.94 -11.28
C LEU A 202 3.64 -12.71 -12.49
N ALA A 203 3.39 -12.24 -13.71
CA ALA A 203 3.97 -12.82 -14.91
C ALA A 203 5.50 -12.67 -14.96
N GLY A 204 6.03 -11.53 -14.48
CA GLY A 204 7.47 -11.32 -14.35
C GLY A 204 8.11 -12.23 -13.30
N ILE A 205 7.45 -12.44 -12.16
CA ILE A 205 7.89 -13.39 -11.12
C ILE A 205 7.90 -14.82 -11.67
N GLU A 206 6.86 -15.20 -12.43
CA GLU A 206 6.80 -16.51 -13.09
C GLU A 206 7.97 -16.73 -14.05
N HIS A 207 8.35 -15.69 -14.81
CA HIS A 207 9.41 -15.79 -15.80
C HIS A 207 10.82 -15.79 -15.19
N GLU A 208 11.05 -14.95 -14.17
CA GLU A 208 12.40 -14.65 -13.67
C GLU A 208 12.74 -15.36 -12.35
N LEU A 209 11.74 -15.65 -11.51
CA LEU A 209 11.95 -16.01 -10.10
C LEU A 209 11.38 -17.37 -9.72
N ALA A 210 10.25 -17.75 -10.31
CA ALA A 210 9.76 -19.11 -10.24
C ALA A 210 10.73 -19.96 -11.06
N GLY A 211 11.66 -20.65 -10.38
CA GLY A 211 12.62 -21.52 -11.04
C GLY A 211 11.89 -22.39 -12.05
N THR A 212 12.47 -22.59 -13.24
CA THR A 212 11.92 -23.51 -14.23
C THR A 212 11.75 -24.88 -13.57
N GLY A 213 10.53 -25.19 -13.12
CA GLY A 213 10.17 -26.51 -12.66
C GLY A 213 10.47 -27.43 -13.83
N GLY A 214 11.50 -28.26 -13.69
CA GLY A 214 11.92 -29.19 -14.72
C GLY A 214 10.73 -30.05 -15.15
N GLY A 215 10.46 -29.99 -16.46
CA GLY A 215 9.49 -30.79 -17.20
C GLY A 215 9.64 -30.49 -18.68
#